data_AF-A0A9P1FMZ1-F1
#
_entry.id   AF-A0A9P1FMZ1-F1
#
_cell.length_a   1.000
_cell.length_b   1.000
_cell.length_c   1.000
_cell.angle_alpha   90.00
_cell.angle_beta   90.00
_cell.angle_gamma   90.00
#
_symmetry.space_group_name_H-M   'P 1'
#
loop_
_entity.id
_entity.type
_entity.pdbx_description
1 polymer ?
#
loop_
_entity_poly.entity_id
_entity_poly.type
_entity_poly.pdbx_seq_one_letter_code
_entity_poly.pdbx_strand_id
1 'polypeptide(L)'
;MPVLKRPASASGLPSMKKPASHSSIKDVVSELKDSQKHDEDKEGSEEVARDKQKAQKFHKMLNQGSLPEHIVHMYNIEAKKSKDGARAFQTRLINSLFQKNKDGTFSVQTEKHEFQEYRKIYHQSIAKDKTEALPRTIMLASHFGGNEALMKKALDNGELVSKVDKQSNVEYLQFRKLTNAEVRGNEEGEHVAGSKKLSREQAHSLASVMAKLKWKFELSKAGGADEKQLEDANEIPDKVKKLAAKAKDACERLLKDGSKLVGQPETQKLIKDGYKTLSTHINNLNTLLMFNELPDKATINTHSLENFIGTIAQDVDQYHGEVQAAKARAKAKS
;
A
#
# COMPACT_ATOMS: atom_id res chain seq x y z
N MET A 1 -50.93 -51.82 64.52
CA MET A 1 -51.54 -50.60 63.95
C MET A 1 -51.17 -50.52 62.48
N PRO A 2 -52.13 -50.26 61.58
CA PRO A 2 -52.05 -50.62 60.16
C PRO A 2 -51.38 -49.56 59.27
N VAL A 3 -50.86 -50.04 58.15
CA VAL A 3 -50.31 -49.29 57.01
C VAL A 3 -51.41 -48.48 56.32
N LEU A 4 -51.21 -47.18 56.13
CA LEU A 4 -52.03 -46.35 55.24
C LEU A 4 -51.28 -46.05 53.93
N LYS A 5 -51.90 -46.45 52.82
CA LYS A 5 -51.49 -46.20 51.44
C LYS A 5 -51.78 -44.74 51.03
N ARG A 6 -50.99 -44.33 50.01
CA ARG A 6 -50.84 -43.04 49.32
C ARG A 6 -52.16 -42.49 48.72
N PRO A 7 -52.11 -41.25 48.20
CA PRO A 7 -52.39 -41.12 46.77
C PRO A 7 -51.27 -40.41 46.00
N ALA A 8 -51.12 -40.83 44.75
CA ALA A 8 -50.32 -40.17 43.73
C ALA A 8 -51.24 -39.30 42.86
N SER A 9 -50.77 -38.14 42.43
CA SER A 9 -51.25 -37.49 41.20
C SER A 9 -50.15 -36.58 40.63
N ALA A 10 -49.95 -36.75 39.32
CA ALA A 10 -48.91 -36.18 38.48
C ALA A 10 -49.16 -34.72 38.08
N SER A 11 -48.10 -34.01 37.68
CA SER A 11 -47.97 -33.28 36.39
C SER A 11 -46.76 -32.32 36.45
N GLY A 12 -46.08 -32.12 35.32
CA GLY A 12 -44.73 -31.55 35.24
C GLY A 12 -44.58 -30.03 35.02
N LEU A 13 -43.30 -29.64 34.86
CA LEU A 13 -42.67 -28.38 34.39
C LEU A 13 -42.45 -27.24 35.42
N PRO A 14 -41.43 -26.37 35.29
CA PRO A 14 -40.13 -26.48 34.58
C PRO A 14 -38.89 -26.12 35.46
N SER A 15 -37.70 -26.52 34.99
CA SER A 15 -36.40 -26.16 35.59
C SER A 15 -36.07 -24.67 35.39
N MET A 16 -35.97 -23.90 36.48
CA MET A 16 -35.41 -22.54 36.45
C MET A 16 -33.89 -22.57 36.58
N LYS A 17 -33.20 -22.01 35.59
CA LYS A 17 -31.77 -21.70 35.59
C LYS A 17 -31.45 -20.65 36.67
N LYS A 18 -30.44 -20.90 37.51
CA LYS A 18 -29.83 -19.88 38.39
C LYS A 18 -28.73 -19.11 37.63
N PRO A 19 -28.55 -17.79 37.87
CA PRO A 19 -27.54 -16.99 37.20
C PRO A 19 -26.13 -17.24 37.76
N ALA A 20 -25.13 -17.11 36.88
CA ALA A 20 -23.72 -17.29 37.17
C ALA A 20 -23.15 -16.14 38.01
N SER A 21 -22.62 -16.46 39.19
CA SER A 21 -21.89 -15.53 40.04
C SER A 21 -20.38 -15.76 39.93
N HIS A 22 -19.69 -14.71 39.47
CA HIS A 22 -18.32 -14.30 39.83
C HIS A 22 -17.18 -15.33 39.89
N SER A 23 -16.26 -15.13 38.94
CA SER A 23 -14.83 -15.46 38.97
C SER A 23 -14.23 -15.58 40.38
N SER A 24 -13.58 -16.71 40.64
CA SER A 24 -12.93 -16.98 41.93
C SER A 24 -11.71 -16.08 42.12
N ILE A 25 -11.46 -15.63 43.36
CA ILE A 25 -10.28 -14.85 43.77
C ILE A 25 -8.96 -15.56 43.37
N LYS A 26 -8.97 -16.90 43.21
CA LYS A 26 -7.84 -17.67 42.67
C LYS A 26 -7.47 -17.28 41.24
N ASP A 27 -8.45 -16.90 40.41
CA ASP A 27 -8.22 -16.45 39.04
C ASP A 27 -7.59 -15.04 39.03
N VAL A 28 -8.01 -14.17 39.96
CA VAL A 28 -7.47 -12.80 40.13
C VAL A 28 -6.03 -12.79 40.65
N VAL A 29 -5.69 -13.70 41.58
CA VAL A 29 -4.32 -13.82 42.13
C VAL A 29 -3.35 -14.41 41.10
N SER A 30 -3.86 -15.20 40.15
CA SER A 30 -3.07 -15.73 39.04
C SER A 30 -2.73 -14.63 38.01
N GLU A 31 -3.68 -13.74 37.69
CA GLU A 31 -3.44 -12.57 36.81
C GLU A 31 -2.45 -11.55 37.40
N LEU A 32 -2.38 -11.41 38.72
CA LEU A 32 -1.44 -10.49 39.38
C LEU A 32 0.01 -10.99 39.37
N LYS A 33 0.24 -12.31 39.40
CA LYS A 33 1.60 -12.88 39.35
C LYS A 33 2.22 -12.83 37.95
N ASP A 34 1.42 -12.84 36.89
CA ASP A 34 1.91 -12.69 35.51
C ASP A 34 2.23 -11.24 35.12
N SER A 35 1.77 -10.26 35.91
CA SER A 35 1.98 -8.83 35.66
C SER A 35 3.38 -8.31 36.04
N GLN A 36 4.28 -9.17 36.52
CA GLN A 36 5.60 -8.78 37.06
C GLN A 36 6.80 -9.27 36.25
N LYS A 37 6.60 -9.76 35.02
CA LYS A 37 7.69 -10.11 34.08
C LYS A 37 7.51 -9.39 32.75
N HIS A 38 7.85 -8.12 32.71
CA HIS A 38 8.14 -7.43 31.46
C HIS A 38 9.26 -6.43 31.73
N ASP A 39 10.48 -6.85 31.42
CA ASP A 39 11.49 -6.07 30.69
C ASP A 39 12.81 -6.84 30.77
N GLU A 40 13.19 -7.46 29.66
CA GLU A 40 14.58 -7.55 29.21
C GLU A 40 14.60 -8.05 27.76
N ASP A 41 15.14 -7.21 26.88
CA ASP A 41 15.47 -7.55 25.50
C ASP A 41 16.43 -8.75 25.46
N LYS A 42 16.03 -9.82 24.77
CA LYS A 42 16.95 -10.82 24.24
C LYS A 42 16.59 -11.18 22.80
N GLU A 43 17.43 -10.69 21.89
CA GLU A 43 17.59 -11.29 20.58
C GLU A 43 18.07 -12.74 20.75
N GLY A 44 17.25 -13.69 20.29
CA GLY A 44 17.63 -15.09 20.23
C GLY A 44 16.42 -16.00 20.24
N SER A 45 15.78 -16.20 19.08
CA SER A 45 14.87 -17.33 18.78
C SER A 45 14.11 -17.92 19.98
N GLU A 46 13.41 -17.08 20.74
CA GLU A 46 12.50 -17.54 21.77
C GLU A 46 11.16 -17.84 21.11
N GLU A 47 10.65 -19.05 21.32
CA GLU A 47 9.28 -19.42 20.94
C GLU A 47 8.33 -18.45 21.64
N VAL A 48 7.83 -17.45 20.90
CA VAL A 48 6.87 -16.47 21.41
C VAL A 48 5.68 -17.22 21.99
N ALA A 49 5.53 -17.17 23.32
CA ALA A 49 4.45 -17.85 24.02
C ALA A 49 3.09 -17.36 23.52
N ARG A 50 2.17 -18.30 23.31
CA ARG A 50 0.83 -17.99 22.77
C ARG A 50 -0.03 -17.30 23.82
N ASP A 51 -0.48 -16.08 23.53
CA ASP A 51 -1.48 -15.41 24.34
C ASP A 51 -2.86 -16.05 24.11
N LYS A 52 -3.36 -16.75 25.13
CA LYS A 52 -4.61 -17.50 25.09
C LYS A 52 -5.83 -16.58 24.92
N GLN A 53 -5.79 -15.38 25.50
CA GLN A 53 -6.90 -14.41 25.44
C GLN A 53 -7.00 -13.80 24.04
N LYS A 54 -5.86 -13.37 23.47
CA LYS A 54 -5.81 -12.87 22.08
C LYS A 54 -6.23 -13.95 21.08
N ALA A 55 -5.76 -15.19 21.28
CA ALA A 55 -6.13 -16.30 20.41
C ALA A 55 -7.64 -16.60 20.44
N GLN A 56 -8.26 -16.62 21.61
CA GLN A 56 -9.71 -16.82 21.72
C GLN A 56 -10.49 -15.71 21.01
N LYS A 57 -10.06 -14.45 21.17
CA LYS A 57 -10.69 -13.31 20.48
C LYS A 57 -10.54 -13.40 18.96
N PHE A 58 -9.35 -13.76 18.47
CA PHE A 58 -9.09 -13.96 17.05
C PHE A 58 -10.03 -15.00 16.43
N HIS A 59 -10.14 -16.18 17.04
CA HIS A 59 -10.98 -17.26 16.51
C HIS A 59 -12.47 -16.89 16.54
N LYS A 60 -12.92 -16.15 17.57
CA LYS A 60 -14.28 -15.62 17.61
C LYS A 60 -14.54 -14.66 16.45
N MET A 61 -13.62 -13.74 16.18
CA MET A 61 -13.76 -12.79 15.07
C MET A 61 -13.66 -13.48 13.70
N LEU A 62 -12.79 -14.47 13.57
CA LEU A 62 -12.65 -15.30 12.36
C LEU A 62 -13.95 -16.02 12.03
N ASN A 63 -14.56 -16.69 13.01
CA ASN A 63 -15.83 -17.41 12.83
C ASN A 63 -17.01 -16.47 12.57
N GLN A 64 -16.94 -15.23 13.07
CA GLN A 64 -17.95 -14.20 12.85
C GLN A 64 -17.76 -13.43 11.53
N GLY A 65 -16.66 -13.67 10.79
CA GLY A 65 -16.34 -12.95 9.55
C GLY A 65 -16.03 -11.47 9.76
N SER A 66 -15.65 -11.04 10.97
CA SER A 66 -15.37 -9.64 11.31
C SER A 66 -13.90 -9.25 11.17
N LEU A 67 -13.03 -10.19 10.75
CA LEU A 67 -11.64 -9.91 10.44
C LEU A 67 -11.48 -9.46 8.98
N PRO A 68 -10.58 -8.49 8.71
CA PRO A 68 -10.24 -8.13 7.34
C PRO A 68 -9.67 -9.31 6.55
N GLU A 69 -10.05 -9.40 5.28
CA GLU A 69 -9.74 -10.54 4.42
C GLU A 69 -8.23 -10.81 4.26
N HIS A 70 -7.42 -9.76 4.15
CA HIS A 70 -5.96 -9.86 4.08
C HIS A 70 -5.35 -10.51 5.33
N ILE A 71 -5.89 -10.27 6.53
CA ILE A 71 -5.44 -10.91 7.78
C ILE A 71 -5.83 -12.39 7.82
N VAL A 72 -7.03 -12.71 7.33
CA VAL A 72 -7.49 -14.10 7.19
C VAL A 72 -6.58 -14.86 6.21
N HIS A 73 -6.19 -14.22 5.11
CA HIS A 73 -5.25 -14.77 4.15
C HIS A 73 -3.86 -15.02 4.77
N MET A 74 -3.32 -14.06 5.55
CA MET A 74 -2.07 -14.29 6.30
C MET A 74 -2.15 -15.52 7.21
N TYR A 75 -3.25 -15.67 7.94
CA TYR A 75 -3.41 -16.75 8.91
C TYR A 75 -3.56 -18.14 8.28
N ASN A 76 -4.30 -18.24 7.16
CA ASN A 76 -4.65 -19.53 6.55
C ASN A 76 -3.68 -19.97 5.45
N ILE A 77 -3.11 -19.02 4.71
CA ILE A 77 -2.32 -19.29 3.50
C ILE A 77 -0.85 -18.96 3.75
N GLU A 78 -0.53 -17.75 4.21
CA GLU A 78 0.86 -17.33 4.40
C GLU A 78 1.57 -18.12 5.50
N ALA A 79 0.85 -18.41 6.60
CA ALA A 79 1.36 -19.23 7.68
C ALA A 79 1.93 -20.59 7.20
N LYS A 80 1.30 -21.21 6.19
CA LYS A 80 1.74 -22.51 5.66
C LYS A 80 3.06 -22.45 4.91
N LYS A 81 3.46 -21.25 4.45
CA LYS A 81 4.70 -21.02 3.69
C LYS A 81 5.85 -20.52 4.57
N SER A 82 5.59 -20.21 5.85
CA SER A 82 6.59 -19.69 6.77
C SER A 82 7.67 -20.75 7.10
N LYS A 83 8.94 -20.33 7.06
CA LYS A 83 10.11 -21.17 7.43
C LYS A 83 10.09 -21.60 8.90
N ASP A 84 9.50 -20.78 9.76
CA ASP A 84 9.41 -21.02 11.22
C ASP A 84 8.22 -21.94 11.58
N GLY A 85 7.48 -22.42 10.59
CA GLY A 85 6.30 -23.26 10.76
C GLY A 85 5.01 -22.48 11.01
N ALA A 86 3.89 -23.04 10.54
CA ALA A 86 2.60 -22.36 10.53
C ALA A 86 2.12 -21.91 11.92
N ARG A 87 2.34 -22.73 12.94
CA ARG A 87 1.87 -22.43 14.30
C ARG A 87 2.62 -21.27 14.94
N ALA A 88 3.93 -21.18 14.73
CA ALA A 88 4.75 -20.09 15.24
C ALA A 88 4.40 -18.77 14.54
N PHE A 89 4.20 -18.81 13.22
CA PHE A 89 3.74 -17.65 12.45
C PHE A 89 2.35 -17.17 12.90
N GLN A 90 1.38 -18.09 13.02
CA GLN A 90 0.03 -17.77 13.50
C GLN A 90 0.03 -17.17 14.90
N THR A 91 0.89 -17.68 15.79
CA THR A 91 0.99 -17.17 17.16
C THR A 91 1.55 -15.76 17.19
N ARG A 92 2.62 -15.48 16.41
CA ARG A 92 3.17 -14.13 16.27
C ARG A 92 2.15 -13.15 15.67
N LEU A 93 1.47 -13.56 14.59
CA LEU A 93 0.42 -12.79 13.93
C LEU A 93 -0.70 -12.39 14.91
N ILE A 94 -1.21 -13.34 15.69
CA ILE A 94 -2.26 -13.07 16.68
C ILE A 94 -1.75 -12.13 17.79
N ASN A 95 -0.52 -12.35 18.25
CA ASN A 95 0.04 -11.57 19.35
C ASN A 95 0.27 -10.11 18.94
N SER A 96 0.67 -9.86 17.69
CA SER A 96 0.92 -8.51 17.16
C SER A 96 -0.36 -7.80 16.72
N LEU A 97 -1.35 -8.54 16.21
CA LEU A 97 -2.64 -7.98 15.77
C LEU A 97 -3.45 -7.35 16.92
N PHE A 98 -3.34 -7.87 18.14
CA PHE A 98 -4.10 -7.34 19.27
C PHE A 98 -3.20 -6.61 20.27
N GLN A 99 -3.58 -5.39 20.63
CA GLN A 99 -3.04 -4.68 21.78
C GLN A 99 -4.07 -4.66 22.91
N LYS A 100 -3.63 -4.95 24.13
CA LYS A 100 -4.44 -4.80 25.34
C LYS A 100 -4.38 -3.33 25.77
N ASN A 101 -5.51 -2.66 25.77
CA ASN A 101 -5.65 -1.30 26.27
C ASN A 101 -5.59 -1.29 27.80
N LYS A 102 -5.37 -0.10 28.40
CA LYS A 102 -5.31 0.07 29.86
C LYS A 102 -6.59 -0.39 30.56
N ASP A 103 -7.73 -0.33 29.87
CA ASP A 103 -9.04 -0.75 30.36
C ASP A 103 -9.27 -2.27 30.24
N GLY A 104 -8.25 -3.05 29.88
CA GLY A 104 -8.34 -4.50 29.69
C GLY A 104 -9.02 -4.93 28.39
N THR A 105 -9.51 -3.98 27.58
CA THR A 105 -10.10 -4.26 26.26
C THR A 105 -9.02 -4.52 25.22
N PHE A 106 -9.28 -5.41 24.26
CA PHE A 106 -8.36 -5.67 23.15
C PHE A 106 -8.74 -4.83 21.92
N SER A 107 -7.82 -4.02 21.41
CA SER A 107 -7.97 -3.33 20.13
C SER A 107 -7.28 -4.12 19.01
N VAL A 108 -7.90 -4.17 17.83
CA VAL A 108 -7.31 -4.77 16.62
C VAL A 108 -6.47 -3.69 15.95
N GLN A 109 -5.23 -4.00 15.63
CA GLN A 109 -4.27 -3.05 15.10
C GLN A 109 -3.94 -3.34 13.65
N THR A 110 -4.92 -3.17 12.76
CA THR A 110 -4.71 -3.31 11.31
C THR A 110 -3.81 -2.24 10.71
N GLU A 111 -3.62 -1.13 11.44
CA GLU A 111 -2.78 0.00 11.01
C GLU A 111 -1.29 -0.19 11.34
N LYS A 112 -0.91 -1.32 11.96
CA LYS A 112 0.51 -1.64 12.07
C LYS A 112 1.10 -1.86 10.68
N HIS A 113 2.33 -1.40 10.50
CA HIS A 113 3.04 -1.42 9.24
C HIS A 113 3.06 -2.80 8.59
N GLU A 114 3.36 -3.86 9.36
CA GLU A 114 3.36 -5.26 8.91
C GLU A 114 2.05 -5.68 8.21
N PHE A 115 0.90 -5.16 8.66
CA PHE A 115 -0.39 -5.48 8.07
C PHE A 115 -0.76 -4.57 6.90
N GLN A 116 -0.34 -3.30 6.93
CA GLN A 116 -0.55 -2.38 5.83
C GLN A 116 0.25 -2.79 4.58
N GLU A 117 1.49 -3.24 4.76
CA GLU A 117 2.30 -3.78 3.67
C GLU A 117 1.66 -5.04 3.09
N TYR A 118 1.29 -5.99 3.95
CA TYR A 118 0.62 -7.19 3.48
C TYR A 118 -0.70 -6.89 2.79
N ARG A 119 -1.46 -5.90 3.27
CA ARG A 119 -2.69 -5.44 2.62
C ARG A 119 -2.43 -4.92 1.20
N LYS A 120 -1.35 -4.17 0.97
CA LYS A 120 -0.95 -3.73 -0.38
C LYS A 120 -0.63 -4.92 -1.28
N ILE A 121 0.18 -5.86 -0.80
CA ILE A 121 0.55 -7.09 -1.53
C ILE A 121 -0.71 -7.92 -1.84
N TYR A 122 -1.60 -8.08 -0.85
CA TYR A 122 -2.86 -8.79 -0.99
C TYR A 122 -3.81 -8.16 -2.02
N HIS A 123 -3.93 -6.82 -2.03
CA HIS A 123 -4.70 -6.13 -3.07
C HIS A 123 -4.07 -6.32 -4.46
N GLN A 124 -2.75 -6.27 -4.58
CA GLN A 124 -2.06 -6.54 -5.84
C GLN A 124 -2.24 -8.00 -6.31
N SER A 125 -2.28 -8.96 -5.39
CA SER A 125 -2.46 -10.38 -5.73
C SER A 125 -3.88 -10.72 -6.16
N ILE A 126 -4.90 -10.02 -5.66
CA ILE A 126 -6.29 -10.13 -6.14
C ILE A 126 -6.47 -9.43 -7.50
N ALA A 127 -5.80 -8.29 -7.70
CA ALA A 127 -6.07 -7.39 -8.81
C ALA A 127 -5.38 -7.78 -10.12
N LYS A 128 -5.76 -8.90 -10.76
CA LYS A 128 -5.53 -9.11 -12.20
C LYS A 128 -6.55 -10.04 -12.88
N ASP A 129 -7.80 -9.98 -12.46
CA ASP A 129 -8.91 -10.44 -13.28
C ASP A 129 -9.39 -9.29 -14.17
N LYS A 130 -9.05 -9.35 -15.46
CA LYS A 130 -9.45 -8.32 -16.42
C LYS A 130 -10.44 -8.93 -17.40
N THR A 131 -11.43 -8.15 -17.81
CA THR A 131 -12.30 -8.56 -18.90
C THR A 131 -11.95 -7.76 -20.14
N GLU A 132 -11.57 -8.45 -21.20
CA GLU A 132 -11.26 -7.84 -22.50
C GLU A 132 -12.44 -8.07 -23.44
N ALA A 133 -12.69 -7.12 -24.34
CA ALA A 133 -13.75 -7.19 -25.34
C ALA A 133 -13.21 -6.76 -26.70
N LEU A 134 -13.50 -7.55 -27.74
CA LEU A 134 -13.04 -7.30 -29.11
C LEU A 134 -14.22 -7.42 -30.08
N PRO A 135 -14.25 -6.64 -31.18
CA PRO A 135 -15.23 -6.85 -32.24
C PRO A 135 -15.16 -8.29 -32.77
N ARG A 136 -16.31 -8.87 -33.14
CA ARG A 136 -16.42 -10.25 -33.62
C ARG A 136 -15.36 -10.62 -34.68
N THR A 137 -15.17 -9.75 -35.66
CA THR A 137 -14.21 -9.99 -36.76
C THR A 137 -12.76 -10.05 -36.27
N ILE A 138 -12.40 -9.17 -35.33
CA ILE A 138 -11.06 -9.15 -34.74
C ILE A 138 -10.87 -10.39 -33.88
N MET A 139 -11.83 -10.74 -33.03
CA MET A 139 -11.81 -11.95 -32.21
C MET A 139 -11.60 -13.21 -33.06
N LEU A 140 -12.37 -13.33 -34.14
CA LEU A 140 -12.30 -14.45 -35.08
C LEU A 140 -10.91 -14.54 -35.72
N ALA A 141 -10.36 -13.42 -36.17
CA ALA A 141 -9.06 -13.38 -36.83
C ALA A 141 -7.89 -13.63 -35.85
N SER A 142 -7.89 -12.98 -34.67
CA SER A 142 -6.74 -13.00 -33.75
C SER A 142 -6.72 -14.20 -32.81
N HIS A 143 -7.87 -14.65 -32.31
CA HIS A 143 -7.95 -15.72 -31.31
C HIS A 143 -8.38 -17.07 -31.89
N PHE A 144 -9.10 -17.07 -33.01
CA PHE A 144 -9.63 -18.30 -33.63
C PHE A 144 -9.06 -18.58 -35.04
N GLY A 145 -8.16 -17.74 -35.55
CA GLY A 145 -7.50 -17.94 -36.84
C GLY A 145 -8.46 -18.03 -38.03
N GLY A 146 -9.62 -17.37 -37.95
CA GLY A 146 -10.68 -17.45 -38.97
C GLY A 146 -11.65 -18.62 -38.80
N ASN A 147 -11.49 -19.48 -37.78
CA ASN A 147 -12.34 -20.66 -37.59
C ASN A 147 -13.65 -20.32 -36.85
N GLU A 148 -14.71 -20.09 -37.61
CA GLU A 148 -16.02 -19.70 -37.10
C GLU A 148 -16.70 -20.80 -36.27
N ALA A 149 -16.45 -22.08 -36.60
CA ALA A 149 -17.03 -23.20 -35.88
C ALA A 149 -16.50 -23.29 -34.43
N LEU A 150 -15.21 -22.98 -34.22
CA LEU A 150 -14.61 -22.95 -32.88
C LEU A 150 -15.11 -21.74 -32.07
N MET A 151 -15.23 -20.58 -32.70
CA MET A 151 -15.76 -19.39 -32.02
C MET A 151 -17.22 -19.58 -31.58
N LYS A 152 -18.04 -20.25 -32.42
CA LYS A 152 -19.42 -20.59 -32.06
C LYS A 152 -19.47 -21.55 -30.85
N LYS A 153 -18.61 -22.57 -30.82
CA LYS A 153 -18.50 -23.46 -29.65
C LYS A 153 -18.08 -22.71 -28.38
N ALA A 154 -17.16 -21.75 -28.48
CA ALA A 154 -16.75 -20.93 -27.33
C ALA A 154 -17.89 -20.02 -26.81
N LEU A 155 -18.77 -19.54 -27.69
CA LEU A 155 -20.00 -18.85 -27.29
C LEU A 155 -20.99 -19.80 -26.61
N ASP A 156 -21.20 -20.99 -27.17
CA ASP A 156 -22.12 -22.01 -26.62
C ASP A 156 -21.64 -22.50 -25.23
N ASN A 157 -20.32 -22.59 -25.04
CA ASN A 157 -19.70 -22.95 -23.77
C ASN A 157 -19.72 -21.81 -22.72
N GLY A 158 -20.11 -20.59 -23.11
CA GLY A 158 -20.09 -19.42 -22.23
C GLY A 158 -18.69 -18.86 -21.94
N GLU A 159 -17.68 -19.26 -22.72
CA GLU A 159 -16.31 -18.71 -22.64
C GLU A 159 -16.25 -17.29 -23.26
N LEU A 160 -17.10 -17.05 -24.25
CA LEU A 160 -17.34 -15.73 -24.86
C LEU A 160 -18.76 -15.26 -24.55
N VAL A 161 -18.91 -13.96 -24.32
CA VAL A 161 -20.21 -13.30 -24.17
C VAL A 161 -20.36 -12.23 -25.24
N SER A 162 -21.40 -12.33 -26.06
CA SER A 162 -21.72 -11.31 -27.05
C SER A 162 -22.45 -10.12 -26.41
N LYS A 163 -21.98 -8.91 -26.69
CA LYS A 163 -22.62 -7.65 -26.32
C LYS A 163 -22.57 -6.68 -27.49
N VAL A 164 -23.70 -6.06 -27.80
CA VAL A 164 -23.77 -5.00 -28.80
C VAL A 164 -23.49 -3.67 -28.11
N ASP A 165 -22.51 -2.93 -28.61
CA ASP A 165 -22.28 -1.57 -28.17
C ASP A 165 -23.41 -0.65 -28.69
N LYS A 166 -24.07 0.06 -27.79
CA LYS A 166 -25.22 0.92 -28.12
C LYS A 166 -24.81 2.16 -28.91
N GLN A 167 -23.53 2.56 -28.85
CA GLN A 167 -23.05 3.76 -29.56
C GLN A 167 -22.63 3.45 -30.99
N SER A 168 -21.84 2.39 -31.19
CA SER A 168 -21.36 1.99 -32.52
C SER A 168 -22.26 0.98 -33.24
N ASN A 169 -23.22 0.37 -32.54
CA ASN A 169 -24.05 -0.73 -33.03
C ASN A 169 -23.22 -1.94 -33.54
N VAL A 170 -22.01 -2.10 -33.00
CA VAL A 170 -21.09 -3.19 -33.33
C VAL A 170 -21.14 -4.25 -32.24
N GLU A 171 -21.09 -5.51 -32.66
CA GLU A 171 -21.00 -6.66 -31.76
C GLU A 171 -19.57 -6.86 -31.24
N TYR A 172 -19.43 -6.84 -29.92
CA TYR A 172 -18.21 -7.15 -29.19
C TYR A 172 -18.36 -8.49 -28.47
N LEU A 173 -17.34 -9.33 -28.60
CA LEU A 173 -17.20 -10.57 -27.85
C LEU A 173 -16.28 -10.32 -26.65
N GLN A 174 -16.83 -10.55 -25.46
CA GLN A 174 -16.17 -10.35 -24.18
C GLN A 174 -15.65 -11.68 -23.63
N PHE A 175 -14.41 -11.70 -23.12
CA PHE A 175 -13.81 -12.86 -22.45
C PHE A 175 -13.03 -12.45 -21.20
N ARG A 176 -12.94 -13.37 -20.25
CA ARG A 176 -12.19 -13.19 -19.01
C ARG A 176 -10.72 -13.52 -19.25
N LYS A 177 -9.84 -12.58 -18.90
CA LYS A 177 -8.39 -12.74 -18.96
C LYS A 177 -7.83 -12.73 -17.55
N LEU A 178 -7.48 -13.93 -17.09
CA LEU A 178 -6.74 -14.09 -15.86
C LEU A 178 -5.27 -13.77 -16.14
N THR A 179 -4.80 -12.64 -15.63
CA THR A 179 -3.37 -12.32 -15.67
C THR A 179 -2.75 -12.76 -14.36
N ASN A 180 -2.06 -13.90 -14.34
CA ASN A 180 -1.22 -14.25 -13.21
C ASN A 180 -0.05 -13.27 -13.18
N ALA A 181 -0.16 -12.20 -12.38
CA ALA A 181 1.00 -11.43 -12.01
C ALA A 181 1.84 -12.33 -11.10
N GLU A 182 2.79 -13.06 -11.66
CA GLU A 182 3.95 -13.40 -10.84
C GLU A 182 4.67 -12.07 -10.60
N VAL A 183 4.26 -11.34 -9.56
CA VAL A 183 5.05 -10.24 -9.02
C VAL A 183 6.25 -10.91 -8.38
N ARG A 184 7.25 -11.27 -9.19
CA ARG A 184 8.63 -11.50 -8.73
C ARG A 184 9.26 -10.13 -8.47
N GLY A 185 8.67 -9.41 -7.52
CA GLY A 185 9.31 -8.31 -6.85
C GLY A 185 9.40 -8.70 -5.40
N ASN A 186 10.54 -9.23 -4.97
CA ASN A 186 10.91 -9.11 -3.55
C ASN A 186 11.18 -7.62 -3.34
N GLU A 187 10.14 -6.85 -3.07
CA GLU A 187 10.32 -5.58 -2.37
C GLU A 187 10.62 -5.95 -0.91
N GLU A 188 11.89 -6.23 -0.64
CA GLU A 188 12.41 -6.29 0.73
C GLU A 188 12.64 -4.84 1.17
N GLY A 189 11.67 -4.30 1.90
CA GLY A 189 11.78 -3.05 2.62
C GLY A 189 11.90 -3.32 4.12
N GLU A 190 12.70 -2.52 4.82
CA GLU A 190 12.77 -2.56 6.27
C GLU A 190 12.36 -1.20 6.82
N HIS A 191 11.29 -1.19 7.62
CA HIS A 191 10.92 0.00 8.37
C HIS A 191 11.70 0.06 9.67
N VAL A 192 12.61 1.03 9.78
CA VAL A 192 13.34 1.30 11.01
C VAL A 192 12.61 2.37 11.83
N ALA A 193 12.18 2.02 13.06
CA ALA A 193 11.62 3.00 13.97
C ALA A 193 12.73 3.92 14.52
N GLY A 194 12.67 5.21 14.20
CA GLY A 194 13.62 6.19 14.72
C GLY A 194 13.44 6.40 16.23
N SER A 195 14.50 6.17 17.01
CA SER A 195 14.50 6.42 18.47
C SER A 195 14.65 7.90 18.84
N LYS A 196 15.11 8.73 17.91
CA LYS A 196 15.31 10.18 18.09
C LYS A 196 14.61 10.97 17.00
N LYS A 197 14.04 12.11 17.38
CA LYS A 197 13.51 13.09 16.43
C LYS A 197 14.68 13.68 15.63
N LEU A 198 14.63 13.53 14.31
CA LEU A 198 15.59 14.14 13.40
C LEU A 198 15.20 15.60 13.13
N SER A 199 16.20 16.50 13.12
CA SER A 199 15.99 17.85 12.60
C SER A 199 15.80 17.81 11.08
N ARG A 200 15.20 18.87 10.51
CA ARG A 200 14.99 18.97 9.06
C ARG A 200 16.29 18.85 8.25
N GLU A 201 17.36 19.47 8.73
CA GLU A 201 18.69 19.42 8.11
C GLU A 201 19.30 18.01 8.17
N GLN A 202 19.14 17.32 9.30
CA GLN A 202 19.60 15.95 9.46
C GLN A 202 18.80 14.97 8.57
N ALA A 203 17.50 15.19 8.42
CA ALA A 203 16.66 14.39 7.52
C ALA A 203 17.05 14.58 6.06
N HIS A 204 17.32 15.81 5.61
CA HIS A 204 17.81 16.08 4.25
C HIS A 204 19.19 15.47 4.00
N SER A 205 20.10 15.54 4.97
CA SER A 205 21.42 14.91 4.88
C SER A 205 21.30 13.39 4.76
N LEU A 206 20.47 12.77 5.61
CA LEU A 206 20.21 11.33 5.58
C LEU A 206 19.58 10.89 4.24
N ALA A 207 18.56 11.62 3.76
CA ALA A 207 17.94 11.36 2.47
C ALA A 207 18.94 11.48 1.32
N SER A 208 19.83 12.49 1.34
CA SER A 208 20.89 12.65 0.34
C SER A 208 21.87 11.48 0.34
N VAL A 209 22.26 10.98 1.51
CA VAL A 209 23.15 9.80 1.63
C VAL A 209 22.45 8.55 1.12
N MET A 210 21.19 8.32 1.50
CA MET A 210 20.41 7.16 1.05
C MET A 210 20.18 7.18 -0.47
N ALA A 211 19.92 8.36 -1.05
CA ALA A 211 19.81 8.53 -2.49
C ALA A 211 21.11 8.20 -3.23
N LYS A 212 22.28 8.59 -2.68
CA LYS A 212 23.59 8.21 -3.22
C LYS A 212 23.83 6.70 -3.17
N LEU A 213 23.32 6.03 -2.14
CA LEU A 213 23.36 4.57 -2.00
C LEU A 213 22.31 3.86 -2.88
N LYS A 214 21.49 4.61 -3.63
CA LYS A 214 20.36 4.12 -4.44
C LYS A 214 19.33 3.35 -3.62
N TRP A 215 19.24 3.62 -2.32
CA TRP A 215 18.21 3.08 -1.45
C TRP A 215 16.98 3.98 -1.49
N LYS A 216 15.81 3.38 -1.72
CA LYS A 216 14.53 4.08 -1.56
C LYS A 216 14.27 4.19 -0.06
N PHE A 217 14.45 5.38 0.48
CA PHE A 217 14.32 5.66 1.90
C PHE A 217 13.32 6.79 2.11
N GLU A 218 12.30 6.55 2.94
CA GLU A 218 11.25 7.51 3.25
C GLU A 218 11.22 7.78 4.76
N LEU A 219 11.27 9.06 5.16
CA LEU A 219 11.04 9.46 6.55
C LEU A 219 9.57 9.81 6.75
N SER A 220 8.83 8.95 7.45
CA SER A 220 7.42 9.20 7.75
C SER A 220 7.18 10.40 8.69
N LYS A 221 8.21 10.88 9.42
CA LYS A 221 8.09 11.96 10.43
C LYS A 221 9.32 12.86 10.51
N ALA A 222 9.84 13.33 9.38
CA ALA A 222 10.92 14.32 9.37
C ALA A 222 10.38 15.76 9.45
N GLY A 223 10.40 16.34 10.66
CA GLY A 223 10.13 17.77 10.88
C GLY A 223 8.72 18.03 11.40
N GLY A 224 8.63 18.51 12.65
CA GLY A 224 7.38 19.00 13.21
C GLY A 224 6.94 20.28 12.50
N ALA A 225 5.87 20.17 11.72
CA ALA A 225 4.78 21.14 11.57
C ALA A 225 3.87 20.68 10.43
N ASP A 226 2.57 20.53 10.75
CA ASP A 226 1.46 20.50 9.81
C ASP A 226 1.36 19.33 8.82
N GLU A 227 1.31 18.11 9.33
CA GLU A 227 0.56 17.02 8.67
C GLU A 227 -0.93 17.09 9.06
N LYS A 228 -1.48 18.31 9.13
CA LYS A 228 -2.93 18.50 9.10
C LYS A 228 -3.34 18.57 7.64
N GLN A 229 -3.78 17.41 7.16
CA GLN A 229 -4.94 17.25 6.29
C GLN A 229 -4.94 18.14 5.03
N LEU A 230 -4.29 17.62 3.99
CA LEU A 230 -4.66 17.87 2.60
C LEU A 230 -5.73 16.86 2.15
N GLU A 231 -6.59 16.40 3.07
CA GLU A 231 -7.63 15.41 2.77
C GLU A 231 -8.93 16.05 2.25
N ASP A 232 -9.13 17.37 2.38
CA ASP A 232 -10.44 18.00 2.06
C ASP A 232 -10.39 19.28 1.21
N ALA A 233 -9.23 19.72 0.73
CA ALA A 233 -9.14 20.89 -0.14
C ALA A 233 -8.72 20.48 -1.54
N ASN A 234 -9.64 20.63 -2.52
CA ASN A 234 -9.35 20.62 -3.96
C ASN A 234 -8.41 21.79 -4.39
N GLU A 235 -7.64 22.34 -3.45
CA GLU A 235 -6.83 23.53 -3.61
C GLU A 235 -5.39 23.25 -3.20
N ILE A 236 -4.47 23.63 -4.09
CA ILE A 236 -3.03 23.52 -3.84
C ILE A 236 -2.62 24.60 -2.82
N PRO A 237 -1.90 24.24 -1.74
CA PRO A 237 -1.42 25.22 -0.76
C PRO A 237 -0.55 26.31 -1.39
N ASP A 238 -0.66 27.55 -0.90
CA ASP A 238 0.13 28.69 -1.41
C ASP A 238 1.64 28.47 -1.34
N LYS A 239 2.11 27.70 -0.35
CA LYS A 239 3.53 27.31 -0.24
C LYS A 239 3.97 26.48 -1.45
N VAL A 240 3.12 25.56 -1.90
CA VAL A 240 3.37 24.70 -3.05
C VAL A 240 3.29 25.50 -4.36
N LYS A 241 2.32 26.42 -4.49
CA LYS A 241 2.24 27.33 -5.64
C LYS A 241 3.50 28.20 -5.78
N LYS A 242 3.99 28.77 -4.67
CA LYS A 242 5.24 29.54 -4.65
C LYS A 242 6.45 28.68 -5.04
N LEU A 243 6.47 27.41 -4.63
CA LEU A 243 7.55 26.50 -4.93
C LEU A 243 7.52 26.03 -6.39
N ALA A 244 6.34 25.75 -6.94
CA ALA A 244 6.12 25.45 -8.35
C ALA A 244 6.52 26.64 -9.25
N ALA A 245 6.19 27.88 -8.85
CA ALA A 245 6.63 29.08 -9.57
C ALA A 245 8.16 29.19 -9.60
N LYS A 246 8.85 28.96 -8.47
CA LYS A 246 10.31 28.92 -8.41
C LYS A 246 10.91 27.81 -9.27
N ALA A 247 10.30 26.62 -9.27
CA ALA A 247 10.74 25.50 -10.10
C ALA A 247 10.60 25.83 -11.59
N LYS A 248 9.52 26.51 -11.99
CA LYS A 248 9.31 26.97 -13.36
C LYS A 248 10.39 27.98 -13.77
N ASP A 249 10.64 28.99 -12.94
CA ASP A 249 11.70 29.98 -13.20
C ASP A 249 13.08 29.33 -13.33
N ALA A 250 13.37 28.29 -12.52
CA ALA A 250 14.62 27.55 -12.60
C ALA A 250 14.74 26.77 -13.93
N CYS A 251 13.67 26.09 -14.36
CA CYS A 251 13.63 25.40 -15.65
C CYS A 251 13.84 26.36 -16.82
N GLU A 252 13.18 27.53 -16.82
CA GLU A 252 13.32 28.54 -17.87
C GLU A 252 14.74 29.12 -17.94
N ARG A 253 15.35 29.41 -16.78
CA ARG A 253 16.75 29.86 -16.72
C ARG A 253 17.71 28.81 -17.27
N LEU A 254 17.48 27.55 -16.93
CA LEU A 254 18.35 26.46 -17.34
C LEU A 254 18.23 26.15 -18.84
N LEU A 255 17.02 26.27 -19.40
CA LEU A 255 16.80 26.24 -20.86
C LEU A 255 17.55 27.37 -21.58
N LYS A 256 17.49 28.59 -21.04
CA LYS A 256 18.20 29.75 -21.61
C LYS A 256 19.72 29.60 -21.53
N ASP A 257 20.22 28.87 -20.54
CA ASP A 257 21.64 28.58 -20.41
C ASP A 257 22.09 27.43 -21.32
N GLY A 258 21.26 26.40 -21.49
CA GLY A 258 21.50 25.33 -22.46
C GLY A 258 21.49 25.83 -23.91
N SER A 259 20.64 26.80 -24.25
CA SER A 259 20.56 27.35 -25.61
C SER A 259 21.85 28.07 -26.04
N LYS A 260 22.63 28.62 -25.11
CA LYS A 260 23.94 29.23 -25.39
C LYS A 260 24.99 28.21 -25.82
N LEU A 261 24.76 26.93 -25.56
CA LEU A 261 25.67 25.83 -25.90
C LEU A 261 25.32 25.15 -27.23
N VAL A 262 24.28 25.60 -27.95
CA VAL A 262 23.72 24.99 -29.18
C VAL A 262 24.72 24.91 -30.34
N GLY A 263 25.81 25.68 -30.30
CA GLY A 263 26.86 25.66 -31.33
C GLY A 263 27.91 24.54 -31.20
N GLN A 264 27.88 23.72 -30.14
CA GLN A 264 28.88 22.68 -29.90
C GLN A 264 28.34 21.29 -30.28
N PRO A 265 28.99 20.54 -31.19
CA PRO A 265 28.49 19.24 -31.64
C PRO A 265 28.45 18.20 -30.51
N GLU A 266 29.34 18.31 -29.52
CA GLU A 266 29.42 17.39 -28.38
C GLU A 266 28.28 17.56 -27.37
N THR A 267 27.63 18.73 -27.34
CA THR A 267 26.53 19.05 -26.41
C THR A 267 25.16 18.97 -27.05
N GLN A 268 25.08 18.74 -28.37
CA GLN A 268 23.84 18.83 -29.13
C GLN A 268 22.78 17.80 -28.68
N LYS A 269 23.20 16.59 -28.32
CA LYS A 269 22.30 15.54 -27.78
C LYS A 269 21.79 15.93 -26.38
N LEU A 270 22.71 16.36 -25.52
CA LEU A 270 22.41 16.84 -24.16
C LEU A 270 21.36 17.95 -24.17
N ILE A 271 21.53 18.93 -25.05
CA ILE A 271 20.62 20.07 -25.17
C ILE A 271 19.25 19.64 -25.69
N LYS A 272 19.18 18.71 -26.65
CA LYS A 272 17.90 18.18 -27.17
C LYS A 272 17.13 17.42 -26.09
N ASP A 273 17.81 16.55 -25.36
CA ASP A 273 17.20 15.75 -24.30
C ASP A 273 16.75 16.64 -23.13
N GLY A 274 17.62 17.56 -22.67
CA GLY A 274 17.27 18.54 -21.64
C GLY A 274 16.16 19.51 -22.05
N TYR A 275 16.12 19.95 -23.32
CA TYR A 275 15.05 20.80 -23.83
C TYR A 275 13.69 20.11 -23.76
N LYS A 276 13.63 18.84 -24.14
CA LYS A 276 12.41 18.03 -24.08
C LYS A 276 11.93 17.84 -22.65
N THR A 277 12.83 17.46 -21.74
CA THR A 277 12.49 17.22 -20.33
C THR A 277 12.05 18.52 -19.64
N LEU A 278 12.84 19.59 -19.74
CA LEU A 278 12.50 20.88 -19.10
C LEU A 278 11.25 21.53 -19.70
N SER A 279 11.01 21.43 -21.02
CA SER A 279 9.75 21.93 -21.61
C SER A 279 8.54 21.15 -21.10
N THR A 280 8.68 19.84 -20.92
CA THR A 280 7.61 19.00 -20.34
C THR A 280 7.33 19.42 -18.89
N HIS A 281 8.37 19.63 -18.09
CA HIS A 281 8.24 20.10 -16.71
C HIS A 281 7.63 21.50 -16.61
N ILE A 282 8.01 22.43 -17.49
CA ILE A 282 7.40 23.77 -17.57
C ILE A 282 5.91 23.66 -17.89
N ASN A 283 5.52 22.80 -18.84
CA ASN A 283 4.11 22.58 -19.17
C ASN A 283 3.36 21.99 -17.98
N ASN A 284 3.91 20.97 -17.31
CA ASN A 284 3.28 20.37 -16.13
C ASN A 284 3.15 21.36 -14.96
N LEU A 285 4.16 22.20 -14.74
CA LEU A 285 4.11 23.27 -13.73
C LEU A 285 3.09 24.35 -14.09
N ASN A 286 2.95 24.70 -15.38
CA ASN A 286 1.90 25.61 -15.84
C ASN A 286 0.51 25.01 -15.62
N THR A 287 0.31 23.72 -15.92
CA THR A 287 -0.95 23.02 -15.66
C THR A 287 -1.30 23.05 -14.17
N LEU A 288 -0.30 22.79 -13.30
CA LEU A 288 -0.47 22.87 -11.86
C LEU A 288 -0.83 24.29 -11.38
N LEU A 289 -0.18 25.32 -11.93
CA LEU A 289 -0.41 26.72 -11.53
C LEU A 289 -1.71 27.30 -12.08
N MET A 290 -2.14 26.90 -13.27
CA MET A 290 -3.33 27.46 -13.95
C MET A 290 -4.60 26.70 -13.64
N PHE A 291 -4.54 25.37 -13.56
CA PHE A 291 -5.71 24.50 -13.42
C PHE A 291 -5.78 23.80 -12.08
N ASN A 292 -4.80 24.01 -11.18
CA ASN A 292 -4.62 23.23 -9.96
C ASN A 292 -4.55 21.72 -10.20
N GLU A 293 -4.11 21.27 -11.38
CA GLU A 293 -4.08 19.84 -11.73
C GLU A 293 -2.65 19.32 -11.80
N LEU A 294 -2.43 18.12 -11.22
CA LEU A 294 -1.22 17.36 -11.47
C LEU A 294 -1.29 16.68 -12.85
N PRO A 295 -0.14 16.45 -13.53
CA PRO A 295 -0.11 15.64 -14.73
C PRO A 295 -0.75 14.25 -14.46
N ASP A 296 -1.42 13.71 -15.47
CA ASP A 296 -2.16 12.43 -15.43
C ASP A 296 -3.41 12.40 -14.53
N LYS A 297 -3.93 13.57 -14.11
CA LYS A 297 -5.11 13.70 -13.22
C LYS A 297 -4.90 13.01 -11.87
N ALA A 298 -3.64 12.92 -11.41
CA ALA A 298 -3.33 12.38 -10.10
C ALA A 298 -4.04 13.20 -9.01
N THR A 299 -4.52 12.52 -7.96
CA THR A 299 -5.16 13.17 -6.83
C THR A 299 -4.17 14.11 -6.14
N ILE A 300 -4.60 15.34 -5.88
CA ILE A 300 -3.81 16.34 -5.16
C ILE A 300 -3.75 15.93 -3.69
N ASN A 301 -2.61 15.43 -3.25
CA ASN A 301 -2.32 15.15 -1.86
C ASN A 301 -0.86 15.51 -1.59
N THR A 302 -0.47 15.61 -0.31
CA THR A 302 0.91 16.02 0.06
C THR A 302 1.96 15.15 -0.63
N HIS A 303 1.74 13.85 -0.66
CA HIS A 303 2.66 12.88 -1.25
C HIS A 303 2.80 13.04 -2.77
N SER A 304 1.70 13.24 -3.49
CA SER A 304 1.72 13.41 -4.95
C SER A 304 2.37 14.74 -5.36
N LEU A 305 2.14 15.80 -4.58
CA LEU A 305 2.78 17.10 -4.78
C LEU A 305 4.28 17.06 -4.49
N GLU A 306 4.69 16.38 -3.41
CA GLU A 306 6.11 16.20 -3.07
C GLU A 306 6.85 15.38 -4.12
N ASN A 307 6.27 14.26 -4.57
CA ASN A 307 6.86 13.43 -5.62
C ASN A 307 6.97 14.18 -6.96
N PHE A 308 5.93 14.94 -7.33
CA PHE A 308 5.91 15.74 -8.55
C PHE A 308 7.04 16.78 -8.55
N ILE A 309 7.15 17.55 -7.48
CA ILE A 309 8.18 18.58 -7.33
C ILE A 309 9.57 17.95 -7.18
N GLY A 310 9.69 16.85 -6.44
CA GLY A 310 10.94 16.13 -6.24
C GLY A 310 11.53 15.61 -7.54
N THR A 311 10.69 15.06 -8.43
CA THR A 311 11.11 14.59 -9.76
C THR A 311 11.66 15.76 -10.59
N ILE A 312 10.95 16.90 -10.60
CA ILE A 312 11.41 18.10 -11.31
C ILE A 312 12.76 18.59 -10.75
N ALA A 313 12.90 18.64 -9.43
CA ALA A 313 14.14 19.09 -8.80
C ALA A 313 15.32 18.18 -9.17
N GLN A 314 15.13 16.87 -9.15
CA GLN A 314 16.17 15.90 -9.51
C GLN A 314 16.61 16.04 -10.97
N ASP A 315 15.66 16.17 -11.90
CA ASP A 315 15.96 16.31 -13.32
C ASP A 315 16.65 17.66 -13.63
N VAL A 316 16.23 18.73 -12.95
CA VAL A 316 16.85 20.06 -13.05
C VAL A 316 18.28 20.02 -12.53
N ASP A 317 18.54 19.40 -11.38
CA ASP A 317 19.88 19.29 -10.80
C ASP A 317 20.81 18.44 -11.68
N GLN A 318 20.30 17.32 -12.22
CA GLN A 318 21.07 16.49 -13.15
C GLN A 318 21.47 17.29 -14.40
N TYR A 319 20.50 17.92 -15.06
CA TYR A 319 20.78 18.70 -16.26
C TYR A 319 21.65 19.93 -15.97
N HIS A 320 21.52 20.55 -14.79
CA HIS A 320 22.41 21.63 -14.37
C HIS A 320 23.86 21.15 -14.27
N GLY A 321 24.11 20.00 -13.64
CA GLY A 321 25.44 19.41 -13.55
C GLY A 321 26.03 19.12 -14.93
N GLU A 322 25.22 18.58 -15.84
CA GLU A 322 25.62 18.29 -17.21
C GLU A 322 25.95 19.57 -18.01
N VAL A 323 25.16 20.64 -17.87
CA VAL A 323 25.41 21.94 -18.49
C VAL A 323 26.70 22.58 -17.95
N GLN A 324 26.96 22.49 -16.65
CA GLN A 324 28.21 23.00 -16.06
C GLN A 324 29.43 22.20 -16.54
N ALA A 325 29.33 20.88 -16.63
CA ALA A 325 30.39 20.03 -17.17
C ALA A 325 30.66 20.36 -18.65
N ALA A 326 29.61 20.60 -19.43
CA ALA A 326 29.74 21.05 -20.83
C ALA A 326 30.43 22.42 -20.94
N LYS A 327 30.03 23.40 -20.12
CA LYS A 327 30.69 24.73 -20.06
C LYS A 327 32.18 24.61 -19.68
N ALA A 328 32.51 23.75 -18.72
CA ALA A 328 33.90 23.53 -18.30
C ALA A 328 34.75 22.91 -19.43
N ARG A 329 34.21 21.92 -20.15
CA ARG A 329 34.88 21.31 -21.31
C ARG A 329 35.08 22.30 -22.46
N ALA A 330 34.08 23.16 -22.71
CA ALA A 330 34.19 24.23 -23.69
C ALA A 330 35.34 25.19 -23.37
N LYS A 331 35.45 25.60 -22.10
CA LYS A 331 36.51 26.51 -21.62
C LYS A 331 37.90 25.86 -21.62
N ALA A 332 37.99 24.55 -21.40
CA ALA A 332 39.27 23.83 -21.45
C ALA A 332 39.81 23.64 -22.88
N LYS A 333 38.95 23.79 -23.90
CA LYS A 333 39.33 23.71 -25.33
C LYS A 333 39.63 25.08 -25.97
N SER A 334 39.33 26.19 -25.29
CA SER A 334 39.63 27.57 -25.74
C SER A 334 40.95 28.05 -25.16
#